data_AF-A0A2P7T9S2-F1
#
_entry.id   AF-A0A2P7T9S2-F1
#
_cell.length_a   1.000
_cell.length_b   1.000
_cell.length_c   1.000
_cell.angle_alpha   90.00
_cell.angle_beta   90.00
_cell.angle_gamma   90.00
#
_symmetry.space_group_name_H-M   'P 1'
#
loop_
_entity.id
_entity.type
_entity.pdbx_description
1 polymer ?
#
loop_
_entity_poly.entity_id
_entity_poly.type
_entity_poly.pdbx_seq_one_letter_code
_entity_poly.pdbx_strand_id
1 'polypeptide(L)'
;MRLPYNPKLKERARELRKAGNLSEVLLWNQVKNKQFRGFDFDRQKIIGNYIVDFYTANCNVVIEIDGSSHDDKQEYDAIRDAYLESLGLTVIHIPDIEVKKNLKAVMDMLFNHPALTGTPPEEGNFADTGYLAVTENFADTVDLANTNDLAATGNAITTGNLKTDGTFTPIDILDYIYAILHSPAYREKYKEFLKTDFPRVPYPTNKTTFWQLVQLGSQLRQIHLLESPVVSAYITQYPIQGSNEVTKLNYENGKVFINSTQYFANVPPTAWEFYIGGYQPAQKWLKDRKGRTLTFEDIMHYQKIIAALQETHRLMQEVDKVFQPQA
;
A
#
# COMPACT_ATOMS: atom_id res chain seq x y z
N MET A 1 7.09 -31.58 10.99
CA MET A 1 5.95 -32.44 11.37
C MET A 1 4.99 -32.54 10.19
N ARG A 2 4.42 -33.71 9.88
CA ARG A 2 3.47 -33.85 8.77
C ARG A 2 2.04 -33.74 9.30
N LEU A 3 1.41 -32.60 9.07
CA LEU A 3 0.03 -32.37 9.51
C LEU A 3 -0.97 -33.16 8.66
N PRO A 4 -2.08 -33.63 9.25
CA PRO A 4 -3.16 -34.30 8.52
C PRO A 4 -3.76 -33.36 7.47
N TYR A 5 -4.21 -33.90 6.34
CA TYR A 5 -4.70 -33.13 5.20
C TYR A 5 -5.92 -33.80 4.56
N ASN A 6 -7.04 -33.08 4.49
CA ASN A 6 -8.22 -33.54 3.75
C ASN A 6 -8.28 -32.92 2.34
N PRO A 7 -8.06 -33.71 1.27
CA PRO A 7 -8.06 -33.20 -0.10
C PRO A 7 -9.42 -32.64 -0.55
N LYS A 8 -10.53 -33.06 0.08
CA LYS A 8 -11.88 -32.58 -0.26
C LYS A 8 -12.05 -31.07 0.00
N LEU A 9 -11.24 -30.50 0.90
CA LEU A 9 -11.30 -29.07 1.26
C LEU A 9 -10.48 -28.19 0.31
N LYS A 10 -9.75 -28.78 -0.65
CA LYS A 10 -8.83 -28.05 -1.53
C LYS A 10 -9.50 -26.96 -2.36
N GLU A 11 -10.69 -27.25 -2.88
CA GLU A 11 -11.46 -26.30 -3.69
C GLU A 11 -11.98 -25.14 -2.82
N ARG A 12 -12.63 -25.47 -1.70
CA ARG A 12 -13.08 -24.48 -0.71
C ARG A 12 -11.96 -23.57 -0.22
N ALA A 13 -10.78 -24.11 0.07
CA ALA A 13 -9.62 -23.31 0.48
C ALA A 13 -9.13 -22.37 -0.64
N ARG A 14 -9.29 -22.74 -1.92
CA ARG A 14 -8.97 -21.85 -3.05
C ARG A 14 -10.01 -20.73 -3.19
N GLU A 15 -11.28 -21.03 -2.98
CA GLU A 15 -12.36 -20.05 -2.99
C GLU A 15 -12.18 -19.01 -1.88
N LEU A 16 -11.88 -19.45 -0.66
CA LEU A 16 -11.64 -18.55 0.48
C LEU A 16 -10.47 -17.58 0.20
N ARG A 17 -9.36 -18.06 -0.41
CA ARG A 17 -8.25 -17.19 -0.82
C ARG A 17 -8.65 -16.10 -1.84
N LYS A 18 -9.69 -16.36 -2.64
CA LYS A 18 -10.21 -15.45 -3.67
C LYS A 18 -11.32 -14.54 -3.16
N ALA A 19 -12.03 -14.94 -2.11
CA ALA A 19 -13.17 -14.21 -1.55
C ALA A 19 -12.82 -12.78 -1.09
N GLY A 20 -11.54 -12.53 -0.78
CA GLY A 20 -11.04 -11.17 -0.58
C GLY A 20 -11.50 -10.54 0.74
N ASN A 21 -11.65 -11.33 1.80
CA ASN A 21 -11.96 -10.82 3.13
C ASN A 21 -10.91 -9.77 3.54
N LEU A 22 -11.37 -8.55 3.84
CA LEU A 22 -10.51 -7.40 4.10
C LEU A 22 -9.50 -7.67 5.22
N SER A 23 -9.93 -8.27 6.34
CA SER A 23 -9.06 -8.53 7.49
C SER A 23 -7.97 -9.54 7.17
N GLU A 24 -8.32 -10.63 6.50
CA GLU A 24 -7.35 -11.61 6.01
C GLU A 24 -6.38 -10.98 5.02
N VAL A 25 -6.85 -10.11 4.12
CA VAL A 25 -5.97 -9.42 3.16
C VAL A 25 -5.00 -8.47 3.88
N LEU A 26 -5.48 -7.72 4.86
CA LEU A 26 -4.66 -6.81 5.67
C LEU A 26 -3.56 -7.57 6.43
N LEU A 27 -3.92 -8.64 7.14
CA LEU A 27 -2.96 -9.45 7.91
C LEU A 27 -2.00 -10.20 6.98
N TRP A 28 -2.49 -10.79 5.89
CA TRP A 28 -1.66 -11.47 4.90
C TRP A 28 -0.57 -10.55 4.33
N ASN A 29 -0.92 -9.29 4.05
CA ASN A 29 0.04 -8.32 3.56
C ASN A 29 1.14 -7.98 4.57
N GLN A 30 0.98 -8.27 5.86
CA GLN A 30 2.00 -8.09 6.90
C GLN A 30 2.86 -9.33 7.15
N VAL A 31 2.40 -10.52 6.75
CA VAL A 31 3.12 -11.78 7.08
C VAL A 31 3.66 -12.52 5.86
N LYS A 32 3.16 -12.23 4.65
CA LYS A 32 3.65 -12.86 3.40
C LYS A 32 5.14 -12.58 3.15
N ASN A 33 5.76 -13.40 2.28
CA ASN A 33 7.15 -13.23 1.84
C ASN A 33 8.18 -13.16 2.98
N LYS A 34 7.93 -13.87 4.09
CA LYS A 34 8.83 -13.95 5.25
C LYS A 34 9.13 -12.61 5.95
N GLN A 35 8.31 -11.58 5.71
CA GLN A 35 8.56 -10.26 6.29
C GLN A 35 8.28 -10.19 7.81
N PHE A 36 7.48 -11.12 8.35
CA PHE A 36 7.28 -11.27 9.79
C PHE A 36 8.29 -12.26 10.36
N ARG A 37 9.33 -11.75 11.04
CA ARG A 37 10.38 -12.55 11.72
C ARG A 37 11.11 -13.58 10.83
N GLY A 38 11.06 -13.45 9.50
CA GLY A 38 11.59 -14.47 8.58
C GLY A 38 10.71 -15.72 8.45
N PHE A 39 9.54 -15.75 9.08
CA PHE A 39 8.66 -16.92 9.12
C PHE A 39 7.84 -17.05 7.85
N ASP A 40 7.68 -18.28 7.38
CA ASP A 40 6.82 -18.56 6.24
C ASP A 40 5.40 -18.83 6.72
N PHE A 41 4.43 -18.15 6.14
CA PHE A 41 3.02 -18.28 6.47
C PHE A 41 2.24 -18.85 5.29
N ASP A 42 1.44 -19.87 5.56
CA ASP A 42 0.44 -20.40 4.66
C ASP A 42 -0.91 -19.75 4.97
N ARG A 43 -1.51 -19.07 3.98
CA ARG A 43 -2.88 -18.56 4.07
C ARG A 43 -3.90 -19.65 3.70
N GLN A 44 -5.01 -19.74 4.42
CA GLN A 44 -6.13 -20.68 4.21
C GLN A 44 -5.64 -22.15 4.15
N LYS A 45 -4.82 -22.54 5.14
CA LYS A 45 -4.15 -23.84 5.19
C LYS A 45 -5.13 -24.93 5.63
N ILE A 46 -5.12 -26.06 4.93
CA ILE A 46 -5.92 -27.22 5.33
C ILE A 46 -5.14 -28.02 6.37
N ILE A 47 -5.73 -28.21 7.55
CA ILE A 47 -5.20 -29.03 8.64
C ILE A 47 -6.34 -29.94 9.11
N GLY A 48 -6.20 -31.24 8.86
CA GLY A 48 -7.27 -32.22 9.07
C GLY A 48 -8.52 -31.89 8.27
N ASN A 49 -9.65 -31.78 8.96
CA ASN A 49 -10.94 -31.39 8.38
C ASN A 49 -11.25 -29.89 8.53
N TYR A 50 -10.25 -29.07 8.85
CA TYR A 50 -10.39 -27.63 9.04
C TYR A 50 -9.55 -26.85 8.02
N ILE A 51 -9.99 -25.65 7.69
CA ILE A 51 -9.23 -24.66 6.92
C ILE A 51 -8.96 -23.51 7.89
N VAL A 52 -7.69 -23.29 8.21
CA VAL A 52 -7.25 -22.23 9.12
C VAL A 52 -6.80 -21.00 8.34
N ASP A 53 -7.05 -19.80 8.86
CA ASP A 53 -6.79 -18.56 8.13
C ASP A 53 -5.31 -18.36 7.84
N PHE A 54 -4.45 -18.53 8.84
CA PHE A 54 -3.00 -18.50 8.69
C PHE A 54 -2.33 -19.60 9.51
N TYR A 55 -1.27 -20.16 8.96
CA TYR A 55 -0.43 -21.15 9.62
C TYR A 55 1.04 -20.87 9.36
N THR A 56 1.90 -20.98 10.38
CA THR A 56 3.35 -21.00 10.19
C THR A 56 3.97 -22.25 10.79
N ALA A 57 4.73 -22.98 9.95
CA ALA A 57 5.47 -24.16 10.39
C ALA A 57 6.69 -23.80 11.26
N ASN A 58 7.14 -22.55 11.23
CA ASN A 58 8.29 -22.08 12.01
C ASN A 58 8.11 -22.28 13.51
N CYS A 59 6.89 -22.06 13.99
CA CYS A 59 6.56 -22.14 15.41
C CYS A 59 5.36 -23.05 15.69
N ASN A 60 4.85 -23.76 14.69
CA ASN A 60 3.60 -24.53 14.77
C ASN A 60 2.41 -23.67 15.27
N VAL A 61 2.27 -22.46 14.73
CA VAL A 61 1.22 -21.52 15.15
C VAL A 61 0.15 -21.41 14.07
N VAL A 62 -1.11 -21.43 14.50
CA VAL A 62 -2.30 -21.07 13.74
C VAL A 62 -2.80 -19.71 14.21
N ILE A 63 -3.22 -18.86 13.28
CA ILE A 63 -3.88 -17.59 13.57
C ILE A 63 -5.25 -17.60 12.90
N GLU A 64 -6.30 -17.36 13.67
CA GLU A 64 -7.70 -17.25 13.23
C GLU A 64 -8.18 -15.81 13.35
N ILE A 65 -8.90 -15.33 12.33
CA ILE A 65 -9.56 -14.02 12.37
C ILE A 65 -11.03 -14.23 12.66
N ASP A 66 -11.43 -13.90 13.89
CA ASP A 66 -12.78 -14.14 14.36
C ASP A 66 -13.72 -12.99 14.01
N GLY A 67 -14.72 -13.27 13.18
CA GLY A 67 -15.86 -12.37 12.95
C GLY A 67 -16.85 -12.41 14.12
N SER A 68 -17.58 -11.33 14.34
CA SER A 68 -18.71 -11.32 15.29
C SER A 68 -19.80 -12.28 14.82
N SER A 69 -19.90 -13.46 15.44
CA SER A 69 -21.00 -14.41 15.23
C SER A 69 -21.60 -14.90 16.55
N HIS A 70 -22.94 -14.97 16.57
CA HIS A 70 -23.79 -15.32 17.73
C HIS A 70 -23.67 -16.79 18.20
N ASP A 71 -24.22 -17.02 19.40
CA ASP A 71 -24.03 -18.10 20.40
C ASP A 71 -24.07 -19.60 20.00
N ASP A 72 -24.27 -19.99 18.74
CA ASP A 72 -24.38 -21.42 18.37
C ASP A 72 -23.05 -22.07 17.92
N LYS A 73 -21.92 -21.36 17.99
CA LYS A 73 -20.61 -21.83 17.49
C LYS A 73 -19.60 -22.26 18.56
N GLN A 74 -19.81 -21.94 19.83
CA GLN A 74 -18.79 -22.10 20.86
C GLN A 74 -18.31 -23.55 21.03
N GLU A 75 -19.24 -24.52 20.97
CA GLU A 75 -18.88 -25.93 21.14
C GLU A 75 -18.10 -26.47 19.93
N TYR A 76 -18.43 -26.01 18.72
CA TYR A 76 -17.71 -26.37 17.49
C TYR A 76 -16.30 -25.77 17.43
N ASP A 77 -16.16 -24.50 17.82
CA ASP A 77 -14.86 -23.81 17.85
C ASP A 77 -13.95 -24.43 18.92
N ALA A 78 -14.47 -24.77 20.11
CA ALA A 78 -13.70 -25.47 21.14
C ALA A 78 -13.21 -26.87 20.69
N ILE A 79 -14.04 -27.63 19.97
CA ILE A 79 -13.64 -28.93 19.41
C ILE A 79 -12.55 -28.75 18.34
N ARG A 80 -12.68 -27.71 17.50
CA ARG A 80 -11.69 -27.37 16.48
C ARG A 80 -10.34 -27.03 17.10
N ASP A 81 -10.32 -26.17 18.11
CA ASP A 81 -9.09 -25.72 18.76
C ASP A 81 -8.42 -26.88 19.49
N ALA A 82 -9.18 -27.66 20.27
CA ALA A 82 -8.68 -28.86 20.93
C ALA A 82 -8.07 -29.87 19.93
N TYR A 83 -8.67 -30.02 18.75
CA TYR A 83 -8.10 -30.85 17.69
C TYR A 83 -6.77 -30.27 17.16
N LEU A 84 -6.70 -28.97 16.86
CA LEU A 84 -5.47 -28.34 16.39
C LEU A 84 -4.36 -28.40 17.45
N GLU A 85 -4.68 -28.14 18.71
CA GLU A 85 -3.77 -28.24 19.85
C GLU A 85 -3.28 -29.67 20.07
N SER A 86 -4.13 -30.69 19.88
CA SER A 86 -3.72 -32.10 19.95
C SER A 86 -2.65 -32.48 18.91
N LEU A 87 -2.52 -31.70 17.84
CA LEU A 87 -1.48 -31.83 16.82
C LEU A 87 -0.18 -31.07 17.18
N GLY A 88 -0.10 -30.49 18.39
CA GLY A 88 1.02 -29.68 18.85
C GLY A 88 1.05 -28.27 18.27
N LEU A 89 -0.11 -27.75 17.84
CA LEU A 89 -0.24 -26.39 17.33
C LEU A 89 -0.71 -25.44 18.44
N THR A 90 -0.25 -24.18 18.40
CA THR A 90 -0.83 -23.11 19.22
C THR A 90 -1.79 -22.29 18.37
N VAL A 91 -3.03 -22.10 18.82
CA VAL A 91 -4.04 -21.30 18.12
C VAL A 91 -4.14 -19.91 18.74
N ILE A 92 -4.06 -18.87 17.90
CA ILE A 92 -4.19 -17.46 18.31
C ILE A 92 -5.41 -16.87 17.61
N HIS A 93 -6.36 -16.38 18.40
CA HIS A 93 -7.58 -15.75 17.90
C HIS A 93 -7.44 -14.22 17.90
N ILE A 94 -7.79 -13.61 16.77
CA ILE A 94 -7.74 -12.16 16.59
C ILE A 94 -9.12 -11.67 16.14
N PRO A 95 -9.76 -10.75 16.87
CA PRO A 95 -11.02 -10.17 16.44
C PRO A 95 -10.88 -9.45 15.10
N ASP A 96 -11.79 -9.72 14.16
CA ASP A 96 -11.86 -9.10 12.84
C ASP A 96 -11.86 -7.55 12.91
N ILE A 97 -12.54 -7.01 13.92
CA ILE A 97 -12.62 -5.58 14.15
C ILE A 97 -11.27 -4.96 14.54
N GLU A 98 -10.41 -5.70 15.27
CA GLU A 98 -9.08 -5.25 15.66
C GLU A 98 -8.14 -5.22 14.46
N VAL A 99 -8.22 -6.22 13.57
CA VAL A 99 -7.44 -6.22 12.32
C VAL A 99 -7.79 -5.01 11.45
N LYS A 100 -9.09 -4.67 11.36
CA LYS A 100 -9.56 -3.54 10.55
C LYS A 100 -9.25 -2.17 11.14
N LYS A 101 -9.32 -2.02 12.47
CA LYS A 101 -9.18 -0.71 13.14
C LYS A 101 -7.79 -0.44 13.68
N ASN A 102 -7.07 -1.48 14.11
CA ASN A 102 -5.81 -1.34 14.83
C ASN A 102 -4.80 -2.44 14.45
N LEU A 103 -4.57 -2.58 13.13
CA LEU A 103 -3.62 -3.55 12.59
C LEU A 103 -2.23 -3.44 13.24
N LYS A 104 -1.78 -2.23 13.57
CA LYS A 104 -0.48 -2.03 14.24
C LYS A 104 -0.44 -2.73 15.60
N ALA A 105 -1.45 -2.54 16.45
CA ALA A 105 -1.48 -3.20 17.76
C ALA A 105 -1.57 -4.72 17.64
N VAL A 106 -2.31 -5.23 16.64
CA VAL A 106 -2.35 -6.66 16.32
C VAL A 106 -0.95 -7.19 15.97
N MET A 107 -0.21 -6.48 15.10
CA MET A 107 1.15 -6.88 14.73
C MET A 107 2.12 -6.80 15.90
N ASP A 108 2.02 -5.77 16.75
CA ASP A 108 2.85 -5.65 17.96
C ASP A 108 2.54 -6.79 18.96
N MET A 109 1.27 -7.17 19.12
CA MET A 109 0.85 -8.31 19.94
C MET A 109 1.42 -9.62 19.40
N LEU A 110 1.25 -9.89 18.10
CA LEU A 110 1.79 -11.10 17.46
C LEU A 110 3.31 -11.15 17.54
N PHE A 111 3.98 -10.01 17.33
CA PHE A 111 5.44 -9.94 17.38
C PHE A 111 5.97 -10.30 18.76
N ASN A 112 5.27 -9.93 19.83
CA ASN A 112 5.67 -10.23 21.21
C ASN A 112 5.04 -11.53 21.76
N HIS A 113 4.25 -12.25 20.97
CA HIS A 113 3.55 -13.43 21.43
C HIS A 113 4.54 -14.58 21.71
N PRO A 114 4.47 -15.25 22.88
CA PRO A 114 5.45 -16.26 23.28
C PRO A 114 5.46 -17.50 22.37
N ALA A 115 4.34 -17.80 21.70
CA ALA A 115 4.30 -18.89 20.72
C ALA A 115 4.98 -18.56 19.39
N LEU A 116 5.36 -17.30 19.13
CA LEU A 116 5.95 -16.83 17.88
C LEU A 116 7.44 -16.42 18.05
N THR A 117 8.17 -17.15 18.89
CA THR A 117 9.58 -16.87 19.23
C THR A 117 10.60 -17.83 18.60
N GLY A 118 10.18 -18.71 17.67
CA GLY A 118 11.05 -19.72 17.05
C GLY A 118 12.13 -19.13 16.13
N THR A 119 13.13 -19.95 15.77
CA THR A 119 14.18 -19.61 14.79
C THR A 119 13.72 -19.98 13.36
N PRO A 120 14.08 -19.17 12.34
CA PRO A 120 13.81 -19.50 10.93
C PRO A 120 14.43 -20.86 10.53
N PRO A 121 13.91 -21.57 9.52
CA PRO A 121 14.46 -22.85 9.10
C PRO A 121 15.80 -22.59 8.40
N GLU A 122 16.85 -23.33 8.75
CA GLU A 122 18.12 -23.29 8.04
C GLU A 122 17.92 -23.84 6.62
N GLU A 123 17.93 -22.96 5.62
CA GLU A 123 18.39 -23.28 4.28
C GLU A 123 18.74 -22.00 3.50
N GLY A 124 20.04 -21.86 3.19
CA GLY A 124 20.56 -20.99 2.13
C GLY A 124 20.97 -19.57 2.52
N ASN A 125 22.18 -19.43 3.08
CA ASN A 125 23.00 -18.21 3.16
C ASN A 125 22.24 -16.87 3.38
N PHE A 126 21.92 -16.59 4.65
CA PHE A 126 21.75 -15.22 5.14
C PHE A 126 22.88 -14.91 6.12
N ALA A 127 24.07 -14.64 5.58
CA ALA A 127 25.01 -13.83 6.32
C ALA A 127 24.53 -12.37 6.21
N ASP A 128 24.44 -11.72 7.36
CA ASP A 128 24.27 -10.27 7.54
C ASP A 128 22.84 -9.70 7.55
N THR A 129 21.99 -10.23 8.44
CA THR A 129 20.86 -9.45 8.97
C THR A 129 21.20 -9.01 10.39
N GLY A 130 21.98 -7.94 10.48
CA GLY A 130 22.39 -7.29 11.73
C GLY A 130 21.20 -6.75 12.51
N TYR A 131 20.63 -7.59 13.37
CA TYR A 131 19.92 -7.14 14.57
C TYR A 131 20.95 -7.09 15.71
N LEU A 132 21.78 -6.04 15.72
CA LEU A 132 22.52 -5.67 16.92
C LEU A 132 21.71 -4.58 17.62
N ALA A 133 21.28 -4.89 18.83
CA ALA A 133 20.91 -3.89 19.81
C ALA A 133 22.07 -2.90 19.93
N VAL A 134 21.84 -1.62 19.65
CA VAL A 134 22.80 -0.56 19.95
C VAL A 134 22.08 0.52 20.74
N THR A 135 22.11 0.34 22.05
CA THR A 135 22.22 1.45 22.99
C THR A 135 23.61 2.08 22.84
N GLU A 136 23.64 3.41 22.84
CA GLU A 136 24.79 4.32 23.02
C GLU A 136 25.48 4.94 21.79
N ASN A 137 25.26 6.26 21.68
CA ASN A 137 26.18 7.37 21.39
C ASN A 137 27.27 7.21 20.32
N PHE A 138 27.03 7.80 19.15
CA PHE A 138 28.08 8.45 18.35
C PHE A 138 27.51 9.74 17.72
N ALA A 139 27.53 10.82 18.51
CA ALA A 139 27.54 12.16 17.96
C ALA A 139 29.00 12.47 17.61
N ASP A 140 29.30 12.77 16.34
CA ASP A 140 30.10 13.93 15.98
C ASP A 140 30.30 14.04 14.45
N THR A 141 30.02 15.26 13.97
CA THR A 141 30.42 15.88 12.70
C THR A 141 29.70 15.51 11.39
N VAL A 142 28.57 16.19 11.11
CA VAL A 142 28.26 16.70 9.76
C VAL A 142 27.66 18.10 9.90
N ASP A 143 28.30 19.07 9.25
CA ASP A 143 27.95 20.49 9.21
C ASP A 143 26.72 20.73 8.29
N LEU A 144 25.67 21.34 8.83
CA LEU A 144 24.33 21.52 8.23
C LEU A 144 24.14 22.87 7.52
N ALA A 145 25.20 23.54 7.08
CA ALA A 145 25.09 24.93 6.63
C ALA A 145 24.50 25.18 5.22
N ASN A 146 24.17 24.19 4.39
CA ASN A 146 23.83 24.44 2.97
C ASN A 146 22.57 23.74 2.42
N THR A 147 21.42 23.85 3.11
CA THR A 147 20.10 23.57 2.50
C THR A 147 19.04 24.64 2.77
N ASN A 148 19.46 25.90 2.87
CA ASN A 148 18.55 27.05 3.04
C ASN A 148 18.24 27.75 1.70
N ASP A 149 17.94 27.01 0.64
CA ASP A 149 17.49 27.65 -0.60
C ASP A 149 16.44 26.84 -1.38
N LEU A 150 15.39 26.39 -0.67
CA LEU A 150 14.07 26.06 -1.25
C LEU A 150 12.90 26.48 -0.33
N ALA A 151 13.16 27.26 0.72
CA ALA A 151 12.18 27.71 1.72
C ALA A 151 11.39 28.97 1.31
N ALA A 152 11.07 29.12 0.02
CA ALA A 152 10.34 30.27 -0.50
C ALA A 152 9.02 29.89 -1.18
N THR A 153 8.31 28.89 -0.68
CA THR A 153 6.83 28.83 -0.80
C THR A 153 6.29 28.17 0.46
N GLY A 154 5.61 28.96 1.30
CA GLY A 154 5.14 28.53 2.61
C GLY A 154 4.11 27.40 2.49
N ASN A 155 4.53 26.17 2.83
CA ASN A 155 3.69 25.08 3.29
C ASN A 155 4.59 24.09 4.02
N ALA A 156 4.76 24.30 5.32
CA ALA A 156 5.37 23.32 6.22
C ALA A 156 4.41 22.13 6.38
N ILE A 157 4.40 21.25 5.40
CA ILE A 157 3.86 19.89 5.57
C ILE A 157 4.93 19.15 6.35
N THR A 158 4.57 18.59 7.50
CA THR A 158 5.42 17.74 8.33
C THR A 158 5.96 16.59 7.49
N THR A 159 7.10 16.84 6.86
CA THR A 159 7.96 15.86 6.23
C THR A 159 8.27 14.82 7.30
N GLY A 160 8.25 13.54 6.92
CA GLY A 160 8.83 12.51 7.77
C GLY A 160 10.18 13.02 8.24
N ASN A 161 10.34 13.12 9.56
CA ASN A 161 11.56 13.61 10.18
C ASN A 161 12.74 13.00 9.44
N LEU A 162 13.53 13.83 8.75
CA LEU A 162 14.85 13.44 8.29
C LEU A 162 15.56 12.92 9.53
N LYS A 163 15.63 11.59 9.66
CA LYS A 163 16.26 10.98 10.82
C LYS A 163 17.74 11.27 10.68
N THR A 164 18.22 12.11 11.59
CA THR A 164 19.60 12.62 11.63
C THR A 164 20.63 11.53 11.96
N ASP A 165 20.18 10.28 12.19
CA ASP A 165 21.00 9.12 12.52
C ASP A 165 21.42 8.27 11.31
N GLY A 166 21.00 8.63 10.08
CA GLY A 166 21.33 7.88 8.87
C GLY A 166 20.60 6.53 8.74
N THR A 167 19.58 6.28 9.56
CA THR A 167 18.70 5.12 9.44
C THR A 167 17.49 5.41 8.56
N PHE A 168 16.95 4.38 7.92
CA PHE A 168 15.68 4.45 7.18
C PHE A 168 14.70 3.42 7.73
N THR A 169 13.43 3.63 7.44
CA THR A 169 12.31 2.77 7.85
C THR A 169 11.71 2.07 6.62
N PRO A 170 10.85 1.05 6.81
CA PRO A 170 10.18 0.40 5.68
C PRO A 170 9.38 1.36 4.79
N ILE A 171 8.81 2.44 5.35
CA ILE A 171 8.07 3.42 4.54
C ILE A 171 9.01 4.23 3.66
N ASP A 172 10.24 4.50 4.10
CA ASP A 172 11.23 5.20 3.28
C ASP A 172 11.64 4.34 2.09
N ILE A 173 11.80 3.02 2.28
CA ILE A 173 12.06 2.09 1.17
C ILE A 173 10.87 2.05 0.20
N LEU A 174 9.64 1.99 0.72
CA LEU A 174 8.44 2.03 -0.11
C LEU A 174 8.40 3.31 -0.93
N ASP A 175 8.64 4.46 -0.31
CA ASP A 175 8.60 5.77 -0.94
C ASP A 175 9.72 5.89 -1.99
N TYR A 176 10.93 5.42 -1.70
CA TYR A 176 12.01 5.33 -2.69
C TYR A 176 11.59 4.49 -3.91
N ILE A 177 11.10 3.27 -3.69
CA ILE A 177 10.60 2.40 -4.77
C ILE A 177 9.49 3.10 -5.54
N TYR A 178 8.57 3.76 -4.83
CA TYR A 178 7.44 4.45 -5.43
C TYR A 178 7.89 5.57 -6.36
N ALA A 179 8.89 6.37 -5.96
CA ALA A 179 9.48 7.40 -6.80
C ALA A 179 10.08 6.78 -8.07
N ILE A 180 10.94 5.77 -7.95
CA ILE A 180 11.59 5.13 -9.11
C ILE A 180 10.55 4.56 -10.08
N LEU A 181 9.54 3.84 -9.56
CA LEU A 181 8.50 3.27 -10.40
C LEU A 181 7.59 4.34 -11.04
N HIS A 182 7.67 5.61 -10.61
CA HIS A 182 6.99 6.74 -11.23
C HIS A 182 7.87 7.58 -12.15
N SER A 183 9.18 7.31 -12.25
CA SER A 183 10.08 7.95 -13.22
C SER A 183 9.65 7.63 -14.67
N PRO A 184 9.28 8.64 -15.49
CA PRO A 184 9.08 8.45 -16.93
C PRO A 184 10.31 7.85 -17.62
N ALA A 185 11.51 8.36 -17.32
CA ALA A 185 12.75 7.86 -17.90
C ALA A 185 12.99 6.36 -17.59
N TYR A 186 12.74 5.92 -16.36
CA TYR A 186 12.80 4.50 -15.98
C TYR A 186 11.80 3.66 -16.78
N ARG A 187 10.53 4.10 -16.81
CA ARG A 187 9.45 3.36 -17.48
C ARG A 187 9.69 3.20 -18.97
N GLU A 188 10.19 4.24 -19.63
CA GLU A 188 10.48 4.17 -21.07
C GLU A 188 11.69 3.29 -21.34
N LYS A 189 12.77 3.43 -20.55
CA LYS A 189 13.97 2.61 -20.73
C LYS A 189 13.69 1.11 -20.58
N TYR A 190 12.94 0.72 -19.57
CA TYR A 190 12.69 -0.68 -19.25
C TYR A 190 11.33 -1.18 -19.77
N LYS A 191 10.67 -0.44 -20.67
CA LYS A 191 9.30 -0.69 -21.14
C LYS A 191 9.04 -2.13 -21.59
N GLU A 192 9.90 -2.69 -22.44
CA GLU A 192 9.72 -4.05 -22.95
C GLU A 192 9.90 -5.10 -21.84
N PHE A 193 10.83 -4.87 -20.92
CA PHE A 193 11.03 -5.73 -19.75
C PHE A 193 9.83 -5.66 -18.80
N LEU A 194 9.34 -4.46 -18.48
CA LEU A 194 8.19 -4.23 -17.58
C LEU A 194 6.89 -4.86 -18.08
N LYS A 195 6.76 -5.16 -19.37
CA LYS A 195 5.61 -5.90 -19.93
C LYS A 195 5.65 -7.40 -19.61
N THR A 196 6.83 -7.95 -19.31
CA THR A 196 7.07 -9.40 -19.28
C THR A 196 7.49 -9.92 -17.91
N ASP A 197 8.10 -9.09 -17.06
CA ASP A 197 8.63 -9.50 -15.76
C ASP A 197 8.40 -8.41 -14.70
N PHE A 198 8.62 -8.76 -13.43
CA PHE A 198 8.52 -7.82 -12.31
C PHE A 198 9.56 -6.70 -12.42
N PRO A 199 9.21 -5.45 -12.03
CA PRO A 199 10.13 -4.33 -12.08
C PRO A 199 11.34 -4.56 -11.16
N ARG A 200 12.53 -4.27 -11.67
CA ARG A 200 13.78 -4.29 -10.89
C ARG A 200 14.18 -2.86 -10.53
N VAL A 201 14.15 -2.56 -9.25
CA VAL A 201 14.51 -1.22 -8.74
C VAL A 201 16.02 -1.18 -8.48
N PRO A 202 16.76 -0.23 -9.06
CA PRO A 202 18.19 -0.09 -8.80
C PRO A 202 18.44 0.29 -7.35
N TYR A 203 19.62 -0.07 -6.84
CA TYR A 203 20.06 0.42 -5.54
C TYR A 203 20.39 1.92 -5.61
N PRO A 204 20.17 2.68 -4.52
CA PRO A 204 20.54 4.08 -4.48
C PRO A 204 22.06 4.26 -4.66
N THR A 205 22.47 5.23 -5.47
CA THR A 205 23.90 5.49 -5.76
C THR A 205 24.59 6.30 -4.66
N ASN A 206 23.85 7.19 -3.99
CA ASN A 206 24.33 7.98 -2.88
C ASN A 206 23.17 8.37 -1.93
N LYS A 207 23.52 8.71 -0.69
CA LYS A 207 22.55 9.03 0.38
C LYS A 207 21.69 10.26 0.05
N THR A 208 22.26 11.28 -0.59
CA THR A 208 21.55 12.52 -0.92
C THR A 208 20.43 12.25 -1.92
N THR A 209 20.75 11.60 -3.03
CA THR A 209 19.78 11.22 -4.07
C THR A 209 18.73 10.25 -3.51
N PHE A 210 19.11 9.32 -2.63
CA PHE A 210 18.16 8.45 -1.94
C PHE A 210 17.08 9.25 -1.20
N TRP A 211 17.47 10.15 -0.30
CA TRP A 211 16.51 10.91 0.51
C TRP A 211 15.67 11.90 -0.31
N GLN A 212 16.23 12.47 -1.38
CA GLN A 212 15.46 13.28 -2.33
C GLN A 212 14.35 12.44 -3.00
N LEU A 213 14.66 11.22 -3.43
CA LEU A 213 13.68 10.32 -4.03
C LEU A 213 12.66 9.80 -3.02
N VAL A 214 13.06 9.51 -1.78
CA VAL A 214 12.12 9.20 -0.68
C VAL A 214 11.12 10.34 -0.49
N GLN A 215 11.59 11.60 -0.45
CA GLN A 215 10.71 12.75 -0.28
C GLN A 215 9.72 12.91 -1.45
N LEU A 216 10.18 12.72 -2.69
CA LEU A 216 9.30 12.79 -3.87
C LEU A 216 8.31 11.62 -3.90
N GLY A 217 8.75 10.42 -3.55
CA GLY A 217 7.91 9.22 -3.45
C GLY A 217 6.84 9.33 -2.39
N SER A 218 7.18 9.90 -1.23
CA SER A 218 6.22 10.18 -0.17
C SER A 218 5.14 11.15 -0.60
N GLN A 219 5.52 12.21 -1.34
CA GLN A 219 4.56 13.15 -1.92
C GLN A 219 3.64 12.45 -2.92
N LEU A 220 4.19 11.64 -3.85
CA LEU A 220 3.43 10.83 -4.80
C LEU A 220 2.43 9.90 -4.08
N ARG A 221 2.87 9.20 -3.04
CA ARG A 221 2.00 8.30 -2.26
C ARG A 221 0.86 9.08 -1.59
N GLN A 222 1.16 10.18 -0.91
CA GLN A 222 0.16 11.00 -0.21
C GLN A 222 -0.87 11.62 -1.16
N ILE A 223 -0.47 12.07 -2.36
CA ILE A 223 -1.44 12.58 -3.35
C ILE A 223 -2.31 11.46 -3.92
N HIS A 224 -1.78 10.25 -4.10
CA HIS A 224 -2.57 9.10 -4.60
C HIS A 224 -3.53 8.55 -3.56
N LEU A 225 -3.23 8.71 -2.27
CA LEU A 225 -4.16 8.45 -1.16
C LEU A 225 -5.17 9.60 -0.95
N LEU A 226 -5.01 10.72 -1.68
CA LEU A 226 -5.78 11.96 -1.50
C LEU A 226 -5.67 12.58 -0.10
N GLU A 227 -4.58 12.28 0.61
CA GLU A 227 -4.29 12.75 1.97
C GLU A 227 -3.51 14.07 1.97
N SER A 228 -2.80 14.38 0.88
CA SER A 228 -2.04 15.62 0.76
C SER A 228 -2.97 16.85 0.74
N PRO A 229 -2.67 17.91 1.53
CA PRO A 229 -3.40 19.18 1.45
C PRO A 229 -3.42 19.78 0.04
N VAL A 230 -2.39 19.49 -0.78
CA VAL A 230 -2.25 20.04 -2.13
C VAL A 230 -3.39 19.61 -3.05
N VAL A 231 -3.96 18.41 -2.86
CA VAL A 231 -5.09 17.96 -3.69
C VAL A 231 -6.42 18.56 -3.25
N SER A 232 -6.46 19.18 -2.06
CA SER A 232 -7.62 19.93 -1.57
C SER A 232 -7.60 21.40 -2.02
N ALA A 233 -6.49 21.88 -2.59
CA ALA A 233 -6.43 23.14 -3.30
C ALA A 233 -6.98 22.97 -4.72
N TYR A 234 -8.30 23.09 -4.88
CA TYR A 234 -8.97 22.86 -6.15
C TYR A 234 -8.45 23.78 -7.25
N ILE A 235 -7.84 23.19 -8.28
CA ILE A 235 -7.39 23.90 -9.49
C ILE A 235 -8.50 24.07 -10.54
N THR A 236 -9.63 23.38 -10.33
CA THR A 236 -10.80 23.40 -11.20
C THR A 236 -11.97 24.13 -10.56
N GLN A 237 -12.97 24.49 -11.35
CA GLN A 237 -14.23 25.08 -10.86
C GLN A 237 -15.43 24.30 -11.40
N TYR A 238 -16.56 24.33 -10.71
CA TYR A 238 -17.82 23.75 -11.19
C TYR A 238 -18.94 24.82 -11.12
N PRO A 239 -18.99 25.74 -12.10
CA PRO A 239 -19.72 27.00 -11.94
C PRO A 239 -21.21 26.95 -12.30
N ILE A 240 -21.65 25.93 -13.06
CA ILE A 240 -23.00 25.87 -13.62
C ILE A 240 -23.89 24.98 -12.76
N GLN A 241 -24.90 25.57 -12.12
CA GLN A 241 -25.96 24.83 -11.42
C GLN A 241 -26.88 24.09 -12.40
N GLY A 242 -27.47 22.98 -11.97
CA GLY A 242 -28.33 22.16 -12.82
C GLY A 242 -28.59 20.78 -12.22
N SER A 243 -28.95 19.81 -13.08
CA SER A 243 -29.32 18.45 -12.66
C SER A 243 -28.16 17.64 -12.09
N ASN A 244 -26.91 18.03 -12.40
CA ASN A 244 -25.68 17.28 -12.12
C ASN A 244 -25.69 15.85 -12.70
N GLU A 245 -26.56 15.57 -13.66
CA GLU A 245 -26.65 14.26 -14.29
C GLU A 245 -25.55 14.10 -15.35
N VAL A 246 -24.78 13.02 -15.26
CA VAL A 246 -23.75 12.67 -16.23
C VAL A 246 -24.39 11.96 -17.41
N THR A 247 -24.43 12.60 -18.57
CA THR A 247 -25.08 12.05 -19.77
C THR A 247 -24.09 11.84 -20.91
N LYS A 248 -23.48 12.93 -21.39
CA LYS A 248 -22.51 12.92 -22.48
C LYS A 248 -21.29 13.71 -22.07
N LEU A 249 -20.15 13.03 -22.06
CA LEU A 249 -18.86 13.66 -21.78
C LEU A 249 -18.33 14.34 -23.03
N ASN A 250 -17.84 15.57 -22.87
CA ASN A 250 -17.07 16.29 -23.88
C ASN A 250 -15.94 17.04 -23.20
N TYR A 251 -14.77 17.10 -23.85
CA TYR A 251 -13.67 17.94 -23.38
C TYR A 251 -13.30 18.94 -24.46
N GLU A 252 -13.46 20.23 -24.17
CA GLU A 252 -13.01 21.31 -25.04
C GLU A 252 -12.48 22.47 -24.22
N ASN A 253 -11.41 23.12 -24.67
CA ASN A 253 -10.91 24.38 -24.11
C ASN A 253 -10.76 24.38 -22.57
N GLY A 254 -10.25 23.29 -22.00
CA GLY A 254 -10.07 23.14 -20.55
C GLY A 254 -11.36 22.90 -19.75
N LYS A 255 -12.47 22.57 -20.43
CA LYS A 255 -13.76 22.24 -19.83
C LYS A 255 -14.11 20.78 -20.05
N VAL A 256 -14.37 20.07 -18.96
CA VAL A 256 -14.94 18.71 -19.01
C VAL A 256 -16.43 18.81 -18.77
N PHE A 257 -17.22 18.74 -19.84
CA PHE A 257 -18.66 18.69 -19.79
C PHE A 257 -19.14 17.32 -19.31
N ILE A 258 -20.09 17.31 -18.37
CA ILE A 258 -20.78 16.09 -17.94
C ILE A 258 -22.13 15.90 -18.66
N ASN A 259 -22.67 17.00 -19.19
CA ASN A 259 -23.89 17.06 -20.00
C ASN A 259 -23.82 18.30 -20.92
N SER A 260 -24.94 18.70 -21.55
CA SER A 260 -24.97 19.81 -22.50
C SER A 260 -24.70 21.19 -21.91
N THR A 261 -24.80 21.37 -20.59
CA THR A 261 -24.71 22.69 -19.94
C THR A 261 -23.66 22.75 -18.82
N GLN A 262 -23.47 21.67 -18.06
CA GLN A 262 -22.63 21.63 -16.87
C GLN A 262 -21.26 21.02 -17.15
N TYR A 263 -20.23 21.64 -16.57
CA TYR A 263 -18.83 21.25 -16.79
C TYR A 263 -17.93 21.59 -15.60
N PHE A 264 -16.82 20.85 -15.50
CA PHE A 264 -15.66 21.24 -14.71
C PHE A 264 -14.76 22.15 -15.55
N ALA A 265 -14.49 23.36 -15.09
CA ALA A 265 -13.63 24.35 -15.73
C ALA A 265 -12.17 24.21 -15.28
N ASN A 266 -11.25 24.74 -16.08
CA ASN A 266 -9.81 24.79 -15.82
C ASN A 266 -9.19 23.39 -15.60
N VAL A 267 -9.73 22.37 -16.27
CA VAL A 267 -9.15 21.01 -16.23
C VAL A 267 -7.92 21.01 -17.14
N PRO A 268 -6.71 20.75 -16.61
CA PRO A 268 -5.51 20.70 -17.44
C PRO A 268 -5.57 19.52 -18.43
N PRO A 269 -5.11 19.69 -19.69
CA PRO A 269 -5.01 18.58 -20.64
C PRO A 269 -4.16 17.43 -20.11
N THR A 270 -3.06 17.77 -19.43
CA THR A 270 -2.16 16.82 -18.76
C THR A 270 -2.86 15.92 -17.76
N ALA A 271 -3.85 16.41 -17.03
CA ALA A 271 -4.65 15.62 -16.08
C ALA A 271 -5.76 14.82 -16.80
N TRP A 272 -6.40 15.42 -17.81
CA TRP A 272 -7.46 14.76 -18.59
C TRP A 272 -6.95 13.59 -19.43
N GLU A 273 -5.75 13.75 -19.97
CA GLU A 273 -5.11 12.79 -20.87
C GLU A 273 -4.24 11.76 -20.14
N PHE A 274 -4.01 11.94 -18.84
CA PHE A 274 -3.13 11.10 -18.02
C PHE A 274 -3.55 9.63 -18.03
N TYR A 275 -2.60 8.72 -18.26
CA TYR A 275 -2.83 7.28 -18.24
C TYR A 275 -2.27 6.60 -16.99
N ILE A 276 -3.05 5.69 -16.42
CA ILE A 276 -2.58 4.69 -15.45
C ILE A 276 -2.88 3.31 -16.04
N GLY A 277 -1.82 2.63 -16.48
CA GLY A 277 -1.96 1.40 -17.27
C GLY A 277 -2.76 1.67 -18.55
N GLY A 278 -3.82 0.91 -18.79
CA GLY A 278 -4.62 0.98 -20.02
C GLY A 278 -5.78 1.98 -20.01
N TYR A 279 -5.92 2.84 -18.99
CA TYR A 279 -7.06 3.76 -18.90
C TYR A 279 -6.69 5.14 -18.36
N GLN A 280 -7.57 6.11 -18.59
CA GLN A 280 -7.44 7.49 -18.15
C GLN A 280 -8.34 7.73 -16.92
N PRO A 281 -7.79 7.94 -15.72
CA PRO A 281 -8.58 7.98 -14.48
C PRO A 281 -9.66 9.07 -14.47
N ALA A 282 -9.31 10.29 -14.92
CA ALA A 282 -10.25 11.41 -15.02
C ALA A 282 -11.47 11.05 -15.90
N GLN A 283 -11.23 10.47 -17.07
CA GLN A 283 -12.31 10.07 -17.97
C GLN A 283 -13.11 8.89 -17.42
N LYS A 284 -12.42 7.87 -16.91
CA LYS A 284 -13.05 6.64 -16.43
C LYS A 284 -14.00 6.92 -15.26
N TRP A 285 -13.59 7.77 -14.31
CA TRP A 285 -14.40 8.10 -13.14
C TRP A 285 -15.77 8.68 -13.50
N LEU A 286 -15.83 9.55 -14.52
CA LEU A 286 -17.07 10.12 -15.04
C LEU A 286 -17.85 9.11 -15.91
N LYS A 287 -17.15 8.33 -16.76
CA LYS A 287 -17.79 7.28 -17.59
C LYS A 287 -18.54 6.25 -16.74
N ASP A 288 -17.94 5.83 -15.63
CA ASP A 288 -18.54 4.87 -14.68
C ASP A 288 -19.77 5.42 -13.94
N ARG A 289 -20.02 6.74 -14.05
CA ARG A 289 -21.17 7.45 -13.46
C ARG A 289 -22.19 7.93 -14.49
N LYS A 290 -22.10 7.49 -15.75
CA LYS A 290 -23.10 7.81 -16.78
C LYS A 290 -24.50 7.37 -16.33
N GLY A 291 -25.48 8.27 -16.46
CA GLY A 291 -26.86 8.10 -16.00
C GLY A 291 -27.07 8.35 -14.50
N ARG A 292 -26.06 8.85 -13.78
CA ARG A 292 -26.15 9.19 -12.35
C ARG A 292 -26.06 10.69 -12.15
N THR A 293 -26.68 11.17 -11.07
CA THR A 293 -26.54 12.53 -10.57
C THR A 293 -25.36 12.63 -9.62
N LEU A 294 -24.42 13.55 -9.87
CA LEU A 294 -23.31 13.82 -8.98
C LEU A 294 -23.76 14.57 -7.73
N THR A 295 -23.36 14.07 -6.57
CA THR A 295 -23.51 14.78 -5.29
C THR A 295 -22.45 15.88 -5.14
N PHE A 296 -22.58 16.73 -4.12
CA PHE A 296 -21.55 17.71 -3.78
C PHE A 296 -20.20 17.05 -3.47
N GLU A 297 -20.22 15.93 -2.73
CA GLU A 297 -19.05 15.11 -2.43
C GLU A 297 -18.42 14.52 -3.70
N ASP A 298 -19.23 14.03 -4.64
CA ASP A 298 -18.74 13.54 -5.93
C ASP A 298 -18.02 14.62 -6.72
N ILE A 299 -18.58 15.84 -6.76
CA ILE A 299 -17.97 16.99 -7.44
C ILE A 299 -16.62 17.32 -6.80
N MET A 300 -16.58 17.51 -5.47
CA MET A 300 -15.35 17.80 -4.74
C MET A 300 -14.30 16.69 -4.92
N HIS A 301 -14.72 15.43 -4.85
CA HIS A 301 -13.84 14.28 -5.04
C HIS A 301 -13.24 14.23 -6.44
N TYR A 302 -14.05 14.48 -7.48
CA TYR A 302 -13.54 14.57 -8.85
C TYR A 302 -12.53 15.71 -9.01
N GLN A 303 -12.76 16.87 -8.38
CA GLN A 303 -11.78 17.96 -8.39
C GLN A 303 -10.46 17.57 -7.72
N LYS A 304 -10.50 16.80 -6.61
CA LYS A 304 -9.29 16.24 -5.98
C LYS A 304 -8.56 15.28 -6.91
N ILE A 305 -9.26 14.43 -7.66
CA ILE A 305 -8.65 13.54 -8.66
C ILE A 305 -7.89 14.35 -9.70
N ILE A 306 -8.49 15.43 -10.24
CA ILE A 306 -7.81 16.28 -11.23
C ILE A 306 -6.55 16.92 -10.64
N ALA A 307 -6.62 17.45 -9.42
CA ALA A 307 -5.46 18.00 -8.74
C ALA A 307 -4.36 16.95 -8.51
N ALA A 308 -4.74 15.74 -8.07
CA ALA A 308 -3.81 14.63 -7.87
C ALA A 308 -3.11 14.24 -9.18
N LEU A 309 -3.83 14.11 -10.29
CA LEU A 309 -3.22 13.75 -11.59
C LEU A 309 -2.27 14.83 -12.09
N GLN A 310 -2.64 16.11 -11.93
CA GLN A 310 -1.78 17.22 -12.31
C GLN A 310 -0.48 17.22 -11.48
N GLU A 311 -0.59 17.01 -10.17
CA GLU A 311 0.56 17.01 -9.28
C GLU A 311 1.43 15.76 -9.47
N THR A 312 0.81 14.63 -9.78
CA THR A 312 1.52 13.40 -10.16
C THR A 312 2.41 13.67 -11.37
N HIS A 313 1.86 14.30 -12.42
CA HIS A 313 2.65 14.66 -13.59
C HIS A 313 3.85 15.55 -13.23
N ARG A 314 3.66 16.58 -12.40
CA ARG A 314 4.74 17.46 -11.94
C ARG A 314 5.83 16.69 -11.18
N LEU A 315 5.44 15.88 -10.20
CA LEU A 315 6.37 15.11 -9.36
C LEU A 315 7.15 14.07 -10.17
N MET A 316 6.52 13.44 -11.17
CA MET A 316 7.21 12.53 -12.09
C MET A 316 8.36 13.23 -12.84
N GLN A 317 8.20 14.49 -13.24
CA GLN A 317 9.29 15.26 -13.85
C GLN A 317 10.40 15.60 -12.84
N GLU A 318 10.04 15.92 -11.59
CA GLU A 318 11.03 16.17 -10.53
C GLU A 318 11.83 14.91 -10.18
N VAL A 319 11.20 13.73 -10.19
CA VAL A 319 11.90 12.45 -10.02
C VAL A 319 12.97 12.28 -11.09
N ASP A 320 12.66 12.55 -12.36
CA ASP A 320 13.62 12.40 -13.45
C ASP A 320 14.79 13.41 -13.35
N LYS A 321 14.60 14.58 -12.75
CA LYS A 321 15.72 15.50 -12.49
C LYS A 321 16.73 14.94 -11.49
N VAL A 322 16.26 14.12 -10.55
CA VAL A 322 17.07 13.52 -9.47
C VAL A 322 17.62 12.15 -9.89
N PHE A 323 16.85 11.38 -10.66
CA PHE A 323 17.17 10.02 -11.07
C PHE A 323 17.18 9.88 -12.59
N GLN A 324 18.31 9.42 -13.12
CA GLN A 324 18.45 9.02 -14.51
C GLN A 324 18.91 7.56 -14.56
N PRO A 325 18.22 6.68 -15.31
CA PRO A 325 18.56 5.26 -15.33
C PRO A 325 19.89 5.05 -16.07
N GLN A 326 20.88 4.46 -15.38
CA GLN A 326 22.23 4.20 -15.91
C GLN A 326 22.18 3.36 -17.19
N ALA A 327 23.02 3.73 -18.18
CA ALA A 327 23.09 3.19 -19.54
C ALA A 327 23.01 1.66 -19.62
#